data_AF-A0A2H9TL35-F1
#
_entry.id   AF-A0A2H9TL35-F1
#
_cell.length_a   1.000
_cell.length_b   1.000
_cell.length_c   1.000
_cell.angle_alpha   90.00
_cell.angle_beta   90.00
_cell.angle_gamma   90.00
#
_symmetry.space_group_name_H-M   'P 1'
#
loop_
_entity.id
_entity.type
_entity.pdbx_description
1 polymer ?
#
loop_
_entity_poly.entity_id
_entity_poly.type
_entity_poly.pdbx_seq_one_letter_code
_entity_poly.pdbx_strand_id
1 'polypeptide(L)'
;MIEVGDKLPQFTFKTAKIEGNGACPLPTNITTDSSTRNGHCLMASIFRKDSGLGWCSWCFFSCESFQKLKDKGIDTVAVVSVNDAFVLANWAVALSAGSLLMLADGNGDFAKLLGMQQDLSAAGMGLRSKRFALVVKDGVVLLGVGGMVPSEMYINAGEVFQRFELDPVYGFVSCLKRAELKLPPAFSAWEDIAKDLSALTSSGKLRGIIDNRIPNGLAKPWIKVSEAIDILPIINYAAAVLFNFRPVNPTEPLSLDGSIDETWFYLVSIAVDCQSGRVLTTAIEIANAFRRLDYSTMHLLLLQLAELIVEIEEILCRMYEENIPAVFFQRIRRSLAGWLNDENLPDGVYYGDETEGRQYAGASAAQSPVIHALDIILGVNHKAQDSHIGESGVTSAGAYLLDMRNYMAKNHRDTLKWLGENVCIRSMVTDEGISQDMLRDIKDAYNLCLQKLRSFRNTHLSMVSNYIVVQAQKSNSIVKGTGGSNPVPFLKNVRSHMDNLPLS
;
A
#
# COMPACT_ATOMS: atom_id res chain seq x y z
N MET A 1 38.51 3.85 -2.84
CA MET A 1 37.29 3.65 -2.02
C MET A 1 37.53 2.37 -1.24
N ILE A 2 37.16 2.29 0.03
CA ILE A 2 37.36 1.06 0.82
C ILE A 2 36.48 -0.08 0.28
N GLU A 3 37.02 -1.29 0.20
CA GLU A 3 36.35 -2.48 -0.33
C GLU A 3 36.30 -3.62 0.70
N VAL A 4 35.51 -4.67 0.39
CA VAL A 4 35.47 -5.89 1.21
C VAL A 4 36.84 -6.58 1.15
N GLY A 5 37.37 -6.93 2.33
CA GLY A 5 38.71 -7.50 2.50
C GLY A 5 39.77 -6.48 2.89
N ASP A 6 39.50 -5.18 2.75
CA ASP A 6 40.44 -4.13 3.16
C ASP A 6 40.56 -4.03 4.68
N LYS A 7 41.74 -3.60 5.14
CA LYS A 7 41.93 -3.14 6.52
C LYS A 7 41.42 -1.71 6.67
N LEU A 8 40.68 -1.45 7.73
CA LEU A 8 40.31 -0.09 8.10
C LEU A 8 41.56 0.78 8.29
N PRO A 9 41.55 2.02 7.80
CA PRO A 9 42.61 2.99 8.09
C PRO A 9 42.78 3.19 9.59
N GLN A 10 44.02 3.38 10.03
CA GLN A 10 44.29 3.82 11.39
C GLN A 10 43.83 5.27 11.55
N PHE A 11 42.85 5.48 12.43
CA PHE A 11 42.29 6.79 12.69
C PHE A 11 41.88 6.93 14.15
N THR A 12 41.94 8.16 14.67
CA THR A 12 41.52 8.49 16.03
C THR A 12 40.31 9.40 15.97
N PHE A 13 39.16 8.87 16.36
CA PHE A 13 37.93 9.64 16.50
C PHE A 13 37.87 10.34 17.86
N LYS A 14 37.05 11.40 17.91
CA LYS A 14 36.55 11.93 19.17
C LYS A 14 35.23 11.24 19.52
N THR A 15 35.02 10.94 20.79
CA THR A 15 33.75 10.42 21.31
C THR A 15 33.42 11.08 22.64
N ALA A 16 32.14 11.34 22.89
CA ALA A 16 31.68 11.93 24.13
C ALA A 16 30.37 11.26 24.55
N LYS A 17 30.18 11.10 25.86
CA LYS A 17 28.95 10.56 26.46
C LYS A 17 28.40 11.54 27.47
N ILE A 18 27.12 11.88 27.36
CA ILE A 18 26.44 12.70 28.35
C ILE A 18 25.96 11.75 29.46
N GLU A 19 26.67 11.74 30.59
CA GLU A 19 26.30 11.01 31.80
C GLU A 19 25.84 12.02 32.86
N GLY A 20 24.60 11.89 33.38
CA GLY A 20 24.10 12.56 34.59
C GLY A 20 24.24 14.09 34.70
N ASN A 21 23.14 14.78 35.01
CA ASN A 21 23.08 16.23 35.33
C ASN A 21 23.37 17.23 34.19
N GLY A 22 23.48 16.78 32.93
CA GLY A 22 23.54 17.69 31.78
C GLY A 22 24.82 18.53 31.67
N ALA A 23 25.89 18.15 32.37
CA ALA A 23 27.20 18.77 32.19
C ALA A 23 27.79 18.39 30.83
N CYS A 24 28.47 19.33 30.18
CA CYS A 24 29.11 19.14 28.88
C CYS A 24 30.29 18.14 29.02
N PRO A 25 30.22 16.93 28.43
CA PRO A 25 31.24 15.91 28.62
C PRO A 25 32.51 16.24 27.84
N LEU A 26 33.68 16.07 28.47
CA LEU A 26 34.96 16.22 27.77
C LEU A 26 35.14 15.10 26.74
N PRO A 27 35.36 15.41 25.44
CA PRO A 27 35.57 14.39 24.43
C PRO A 27 36.84 13.57 24.70
N THR A 28 36.70 12.25 24.59
CA THR A 28 37.81 11.29 24.68
C THR A 28 38.21 10.80 23.29
N ASN A 29 39.40 10.21 23.19
CA ASN A 29 39.89 9.62 21.95
C ASN A 29 39.54 8.13 21.90
N ILE A 30 39.13 7.66 20.72
CA ILE A 30 38.96 6.24 20.43
C ILE A 30 39.56 5.93 19.05
N THR A 31 40.30 4.83 18.93
CA THR A 31 40.94 4.45 17.67
C THR A 31 40.09 3.44 16.91
N THR A 32 40.30 3.31 15.61
CA THR A 32 39.68 2.27 14.79
C THR A 32 39.97 0.86 15.31
N ASP A 33 41.18 0.62 15.83
CA ASP A 33 41.55 -0.64 16.48
C ASP A 33 40.71 -0.90 17.73
N SER A 34 40.53 0.09 18.61
CA SER A 34 39.80 -0.13 19.86
C SER A 34 38.29 -0.23 19.64
N SER A 35 37.74 0.43 18.61
CA SER A 35 36.32 0.34 18.27
C SER A 35 35.90 -0.95 17.57
N THR A 36 36.86 -1.79 17.13
CA THR A 36 36.59 -3.02 16.35
C THR A 36 37.22 -4.29 16.92
N ARG A 37 37.89 -4.21 18.09
CA ARG A 37 38.76 -5.28 18.64
C ARG A 37 38.05 -6.55 19.13
N ASN A 38 36.79 -6.45 19.58
CA ASN A 38 36.16 -7.49 20.41
C ASN A 38 34.99 -8.22 19.72
N GLY A 39 34.93 -8.20 18.39
CA GLY A 39 33.85 -8.86 17.65
C GLY A 39 33.48 -8.18 16.35
N HIS A 40 32.24 -8.37 15.90
CA HIS A 40 31.74 -7.67 14.72
C HIS A 40 31.29 -6.26 15.10
N CYS A 41 31.82 -5.28 14.39
CA CYS A 41 31.45 -3.87 14.50
C CYS A 41 30.73 -3.44 13.22
N LEU A 42 29.51 -2.93 13.36
CA LEU A 42 28.82 -2.27 12.25
C LEU A 42 29.10 -0.76 12.32
N MET A 43 29.86 -0.24 11.36
CA MET A 43 30.14 1.19 11.22
C MET A 43 29.18 1.82 10.19
N ALA A 44 28.36 2.78 10.60
CA ALA A 44 27.42 3.47 9.71
C ALA A 44 27.66 4.99 9.69
N SER A 45 27.66 5.60 8.50
CA SER A 45 27.82 7.05 8.34
C SER A 45 26.49 7.78 8.20
N ILE A 46 26.34 8.88 8.94
CA ILE A 46 25.09 9.68 8.96
C ILE A 46 25.37 11.18 8.80
N PHE A 47 24.54 11.83 7.99
CA PHE A 47 24.66 13.24 7.61
C PHE A 47 23.97 14.22 8.56
N ARG A 48 22.79 13.89 9.13
CA ARG A 48 21.96 14.79 9.95
C ARG A 48 21.12 14.00 10.97
N LYS A 49 20.70 14.68 12.03
CA LYS A 49 19.54 14.28 12.86
C LYS A 49 18.27 14.58 12.07
N ASP A 50 17.63 13.56 11.53
CA ASP A 50 16.34 13.72 10.86
C ASP A 50 15.22 13.78 11.92
N SER A 51 14.41 14.82 11.85
CA SER A 51 13.28 15.15 12.73
C SER A 51 12.12 14.17 12.52
N GLY A 52 12.20 12.97 13.12
CA GLY A 52 11.01 12.22 13.54
C GLY A 52 10.16 11.53 12.45
N LEU A 53 10.61 11.41 11.21
CA LEU A 53 9.93 10.63 10.16
C LEU A 53 10.61 9.27 10.00
N GLY A 54 9.85 8.19 10.18
CA GLY A 54 10.28 6.80 10.39
C GLY A 54 11.05 6.09 9.26
N TRP A 55 11.83 6.79 8.44
CA TRP A 55 12.66 6.19 7.37
C TRP A 55 14.03 6.85 7.26
N CYS A 56 14.63 7.19 8.40
CA CYS A 56 16.02 7.59 8.46
C CYS A 56 16.93 6.36 8.31
N SER A 57 18.17 6.53 7.85
CA SER A 57 19.25 5.56 8.11
C SER A 57 19.36 5.18 9.59
N TRP A 58 18.76 5.97 10.49
CA TRP A 58 18.57 5.70 11.92
C TRP A 58 17.41 4.75 12.30
N CYS A 59 16.40 4.51 11.45
CA CYS A 59 15.36 3.50 11.75
C CYS A 59 15.93 2.07 11.77
N PHE A 60 17.10 1.87 11.16
CA PHE A 60 17.93 0.68 11.36
C PHE A 60 18.51 0.54 12.77
N PHE A 61 18.51 1.59 13.59
CA PHE A 61 19.21 1.65 14.88
C PHE A 61 18.29 2.04 16.05
N SER A 62 17.00 1.69 15.98
CA SER A 62 16.17 1.64 17.18
C SER A 62 16.73 0.58 18.16
N CYS A 63 16.38 0.68 19.45
CA CYS A 63 16.76 -0.34 20.44
C CYS A 63 16.33 -1.77 20.01
N GLU A 64 15.19 -1.89 19.31
CA GLU A 64 14.68 -3.17 18.81
C GLU A 64 15.51 -3.71 17.63
N SER A 65 15.91 -2.83 16.69
CA SER A 65 16.79 -3.20 15.58
C SER A 65 18.20 -3.56 16.06
N PHE A 66 18.69 -2.90 17.12
CA PHE A 66 19.97 -3.23 17.75
C PHE A 66 19.98 -4.65 18.35
N GLN A 67 18.88 -5.07 18.98
CA GLN A 67 18.78 -6.44 19.50
C GLN A 67 18.85 -7.46 18.35
N LYS A 68 18.16 -7.22 17.23
CA LYS A 68 18.22 -8.08 16.04
C LYS A 68 19.63 -8.18 15.42
N LEU A 69 20.42 -7.11 15.49
CA LEU A 69 21.81 -7.11 15.04
C LEU A 69 22.71 -7.90 16.00
N LYS A 70 22.50 -7.77 17.31
CA LYS A 70 23.15 -8.60 18.33
C LYS A 70 22.86 -10.09 18.14
N ASP A 71 21.60 -10.44 17.88
CA ASP A 71 21.20 -11.83 17.63
C ASP A 71 21.87 -12.41 16.37
N LYS A 72 22.29 -11.54 15.44
CA LYS A 72 23.08 -11.90 14.24
C LYS A 72 24.60 -11.87 14.48
N GLY A 73 25.06 -11.66 15.71
CA GLY A 73 26.48 -11.69 16.09
C GLY A 73 27.23 -10.36 15.92
N ILE A 74 26.52 -9.23 15.84
CA ILE A 74 27.10 -7.88 15.87
C ILE A 74 27.13 -7.35 17.30
N ASP A 75 28.32 -7.25 17.88
CA ASP A 75 28.52 -6.91 19.30
C ASP A 75 28.53 -5.41 19.55
N THR A 76 28.99 -4.64 18.55
CA THR A 76 29.10 -3.17 18.62
C THR A 76 28.51 -2.54 17.37
N VAL A 77 27.72 -1.49 17.55
CA VAL A 77 27.27 -0.63 16.46
C VAL A 77 27.85 0.77 16.68
N ALA A 78 28.66 1.21 15.72
CA ALA A 78 29.33 2.48 15.74
C ALA A 78 28.76 3.42 14.66
N VAL A 79 28.39 4.64 15.08
CA VAL A 79 27.89 5.66 14.17
C VAL A 79 28.99 6.69 13.94
N VAL A 80 29.38 6.86 12.69
CA VAL A 80 30.38 7.85 12.25
C VAL A 80 29.65 9.05 11.66
N SER A 81 30.12 10.26 11.95
CA SER A 81 29.57 11.47 11.32
C SER A 81 30.61 12.58 11.23
N VAL A 82 30.51 13.37 10.15
CA VAL A 82 31.30 14.59 9.97
C VAL A 82 30.69 15.73 10.78
N ASN A 83 30.76 15.59 12.10
CA ASN A 83 30.31 16.51 13.13
C ASN A 83 31.23 16.40 14.35
N ASP A 84 31.16 17.35 15.27
CA ASP A 84 31.90 17.27 16.53
C ASP A 84 31.27 16.28 17.53
N ALA A 85 32.05 15.89 18.53
CA ALA A 85 31.64 14.91 19.53
C ALA A 85 30.49 15.39 20.44
N PHE A 86 30.32 16.69 20.65
CA PHE A 86 29.23 17.23 21.46
C PHE A 86 27.90 17.12 20.73
N VAL A 87 27.88 17.40 19.42
CA VAL A 87 26.70 17.19 18.56
C VAL A 87 26.27 15.73 18.59
N LEU A 88 27.21 14.79 18.42
CA LEU A 88 26.86 13.37 18.46
C LEU A 88 26.41 12.88 19.83
N ALA A 89 26.99 13.41 20.92
CA ALA A 89 26.55 13.07 22.27
C ALA A 89 25.11 13.56 22.53
N ASN A 90 24.77 14.76 22.06
CA ASN A 90 23.40 15.28 22.12
C ASN A 90 22.42 14.47 21.25
N TRP A 91 22.86 13.98 20.08
CA TRP A 91 22.04 13.09 19.25
C TRP A 91 21.77 11.77 19.96
N ALA A 92 22.77 11.18 20.62
CA ALA A 92 22.61 9.94 21.38
C ALA A 92 21.55 10.09 22.48
N VAL A 93 21.56 11.20 23.23
CA VAL A 93 20.56 11.50 24.26
C VAL A 93 19.17 11.70 23.65
N ALA A 94 19.06 12.56 22.64
CA ALA A 94 17.78 12.90 22.03
C ALA A 94 17.08 11.68 21.39
N LEU A 95 17.85 10.67 20.97
CA LEU A 95 17.35 9.46 20.31
C LEU A 95 17.27 8.25 21.25
N SER A 96 17.55 8.42 22.55
CA SER A 96 17.65 7.30 23.50
C SER A 96 18.61 6.19 23.02
N ALA A 97 19.67 6.57 22.31
CA ALA A 97 20.62 5.67 21.65
C ALA A 97 21.89 5.44 22.48
N GLY A 98 21.76 5.39 23.82
CA GLY A 98 22.89 5.29 24.74
C GLY A 98 23.74 4.02 24.59
N SER A 99 23.23 3.00 23.90
CA SER A 99 23.94 1.75 23.59
C SER A 99 24.84 1.83 22.36
N LEU A 100 24.75 2.90 21.56
CA LEU A 100 25.55 3.06 20.34
C LEU A 100 26.87 3.77 20.61
N LEU A 101 27.90 3.40 19.86
CA LEU A 101 29.20 4.06 19.90
C LEU A 101 29.23 5.24 18.91
N MET A 102 29.20 6.47 19.41
CA MET A 102 29.26 7.66 18.57
C MET A 102 30.71 8.08 18.28
N LEU A 103 31.08 8.14 16.99
CA LEU A 103 32.41 8.43 16.49
C LEU A 103 32.40 9.72 15.66
N ALA A 104 32.97 10.80 16.22
CA ALA A 104 33.05 12.09 15.56
C ALA A 104 34.28 12.18 14.65
N ASP A 105 34.01 12.43 13.36
CA ASP A 105 34.98 12.72 12.30
C ASP A 105 34.86 14.21 11.91
N GLY A 106 35.09 15.12 12.85
CA GLY A 106 34.73 16.54 12.70
C GLY A 106 35.25 17.24 11.45
N ASN A 107 36.42 16.82 10.94
CA ASN A 107 37.03 17.37 9.73
C ASN A 107 36.72 16.57 8.45
N GLY A 108 36.10 15.40 8.57
CA GLY A 108 35.88 14.49 7.44
C GLY A 108 37.14 13.75 6.99
N ASP A 109 38.19 13.71 7.82
CA ASP A 109 39.47 13.10 7.49
C ASP A 109 39.34 11.58 7.36
N PHE A 110 38.54 10.96 8.23
CA PHE A 110 38.25 9.53 8.11
C PHE A 110 37.42 9.22 6.87
N ALA A 111 36.37 10.00 6.62
CA ALA A 111 35.59 9.89 5.39
C ALA A 111 36.48 10.01 4.15
N LYS A 112 37.49 10.90 4.20
CA LYS A 112 38.47 11.06 3.13
C LYS A 112 39.38 9.84 2.96
N LEU A 113 39.85 9.25 4.05
CA LEU A 113 40.65 8.02 4.03
C LEU A 113 39.89 6.84 3.42
N LEU A 114 38.58 6.76 3.64
CA LEU A 114 37.73 5.72 3.03
C LEU A 114 37.37 6.01 1.56
N GLY A 115 37.69 7.21 1.06
CA GLY A 115 37.21 7.69 -0.24
C GLY A 115 35.69 7.95 -0.28
N MET A 116 35.11 8.22 0.89
CA MET A 116 33.68 8.48 1.10
C MET A 116 33.39 9.97 1.29
N GLN A 117 34.32 10.88 1.05
CA GLN A 117 34.02 12.31 1.14
C GLN A 117 33.05 12.77 0.04
N GLN A 118 32.21 13.75 0.37
CA GLN A 118 31.31 14.43 -0.55
C GLN A 118 31.36 15.93 -0.24
N ASP A 119 31.62 16.74 -1.26
CA ASP A 119 31.55 18.20 -1.12
C ASP A 119 30.10 18.66 -1.35
N LEU A 120 29.51 19.23 -0.32
CA LEU A 120 28.15 19.81 -0.33
C LEU A 120 28.20 21.32 -0.05
N SER A 121 29.31 21.98 -0.38
CA SER A 121 29.46 23.44 -0.24
C SER A 121 28.42 24.22 -1.04
N ALA A 122 28.01 23.73 -2.21
CA ALA A 122 26.94 24.34 -3.00
C ALA A 122 25.59 24.38 -2.26
N ALA A 123 25.36 23.46 -1.31
CA ALA A 123 24.19 23.43 -0.44
C ALA A 123 24.46 24.08 0.94
N GLY A 124 25.55 24.83 1.09
CA GLY A 124 25.94 25.50 2.34
C GLY A 124 26.43 24.56 3.45
N MET A 125 26.74 23.29 3.14
CA MET A 125 27.06 22.28 4.15
C MET A 125 28.55 21.93 4.25
N GLY A 126 29.38 22.36 3.32
CA GLY A 126 30.81 22.05 3.28
C GLY A 126 31.09 20.57 2.98
N LEU A 127 32.26 20.11 3.39
CA LEU A 127 32.67 18.71 3.23
C LEU A 127 31.90 17.79 4.19
N ARG A 128 31.35 16.70 3.67
CA ARG A 128 30.60 15.67 4.41
C ARG A 128 31.05 14.27 4.00
N SER A 129 30.55 13.25 4.70
CA SER A 129 30.78 11.84 4.36
C SER A 129 29.55 11.24 3.68
N LYS A 130 29.70 10.62 2.50
CA LYS A 130 28.71 9.72 1.90
C LYS A 130 28.15 8.75 2.96
N ARG A 131 26.89 8.35 2.79
CA ARG A 131 26.30 7.25 3.57
C ARG A 131 27.03 5.95 3.20
N PHE A 132 27.42 5.22 4.22
CA PHE A 132 27.99 3.89 4.09
C PHE A 132 27.61 3.05 5.29
N ALA A 133 27.66 1.73 5.12
CA ALA A 133 27.60 0.77 6.20
C ALA A 133 28.68 -0.29 5.98
N LEU A 134 29.50 -0.55 6.99
CA LEU A 134 30.58 -1.53 6.97
C LEU A 134 30.39 -2.51 8.12
N VAL A 135 30.40 -3.82 7.85
CA VAL A 135 30.59 -4.84 8.88
C VAL A 135 32.07 -5.14 8.95
N VAL A 136 32.66 -4.94 10.11
CA VAL A 136 34.11 -5.04 10.33
C VAL A 136 34.38 -6.04 11.44
N LYS A 137 35.39 -6.88 11.25
CA LYS A 137 35.88 -7.81 12.29
C LYS A 137 37.39 -7.68 12.39
N ASP A 138 37.90 -7.42 13.58
CA ASP A 138 39.34 -7.31 13.85
C ASP A 138 40.04 -6.31 12.91
N GLY A 139 39.37 -5.19 12.62
CA GLY A 139 39.86 -4.15 11.71
C GLY A 139 39.76 -4.47 10.22
N VAL A 140 39.21 -5.62 9.81
CA VAL A 140 39.02 -6.02 8.40
C VAL A 140 37.55 -5.88 8.00
N VAL A 141 37.30 -5.27 6.84
CA VAL A 141 35.95 -5.11 6.28
C VAL A 141 35.46 -6.45 5.73
N LEU A 142 34.37 -6.98 6.28
CA LEU A 142 33.72 -8.22 5.84
C LEU A 142 32.59 -7.97 4.85
N LEU A 143 31.84 -6.88 5.03
CA LEU A 143 30.76 -6.43 4.14
C LEU A 143 30.80 -4.91 4.08
N GLY A 144 30.58 -4.33 2.91
CA GLY A 144 30.58 -2.88 2.75
C GLY A 144 29.59 -2.41 1.68
N VAL A 145 28.83 -1.37 2.00
CA VAL A 145 27.99 -0.63 1.06
C VAL A 145 28.49 0.81 1.06
N GLY A 146 29.05 1.27 -0.07
CA GLY A 146 29.56 2.63 -0.21
C GLY A 146 29.29 3.19 -1.60
N GLY A 147 28.86 4.45 -1.68
CA GLY A 147 28.83 5.22 -2.93
C GLY A 147 27.71 4.94 -3.93
N MET A 148 26.96 3.86 -3.79
CA MET A 148 25.66 3.64 -4.42
C MET A 148 24.73 3.12 -3.34
N VAL A 149 23.53 3.69 -3.24
CA VAL A 149 22.41 2.99 -2.62
C VAL A 149 22.36 1.62 -3.31
N PRO A 150 22.55 0.50 -2.60
CA PRO A 150 22.73 -0.80 -3.23
C PRO A 150 21.51 -1.10 -4.09
N SER A 151 21.67 -1.84 -5.18
CA SER A 151 20.54 -2.29 -6.01
C SER A 151 19.44 -2.95 -5.18
N GLU A 152 19.84 -3.57 -4.05
CA GLU A 152 18.98 -4.19 -3.02
C GLU A 152 18.17 -3.19 -2.17
N MET A 153 18.42 -1.88 -2.26
CA MET A 153 17.64 -0.83 -1.57
C MET A 153 16.62 -0.14 -2.49
N TYR A 154 16.69 -0.37 -3.80
CA TYR A 154 15.66 0.05 -4.73
C TYR A 154 14.61 -1.03 -4.85
N ILE A 155 13.37 -0.59 -4.98
CA ILE A 155 12.27 -1.51 -5.16
C ILE A 155 12.22 -1.87 -6.64
N ASN A 156 12.45 -3.13 -6.98
CA ASN A 156 12.19 -3.65 -8.32
C ASN A 156 10.70 -3.98 -8.46
N ALA A 157 9.97 -3.25 -9.33
CA ALA A 157 8.53 -3.48 -9.53
C ALA A 157 8.23 -4.92 -10.01
N GLY A 158 9.08 -5.50 -10.84
CA GLY A 158 8.95 -6.88 -11.31
C GLY A 158 9.08 -7.90 -10.18
N GLU A 159 10.02 -7.70 -9.24
CA GLU A 159 10.15 -8.57 -8.06
C GLU A 159 8.95 -8.42 -7.11
N VAL A 160 8.41 -7.20 -6.96
CA VAL A 160 7.19 -6.96 -6.18
C VAL A 160 6.00 -7.68 -6.81
N PHE A 161 5.83 -7.56 -8.13
CA PHE A 161 4.75 -8.24 -8.85
C PHE A 161 4.88 -9.76 -8.77
N GLN A 162 6.09 -10.29 -8.93
CA GLN A 162 6.34 -11.72 -8.76
C GLN A 162 6.06 -12.17 -7.31
N ARG A 163 6.53 -11.41 -6.31
CA ARG A 163 6.37 -11.74 -4.89
C ARG A 163 4.91 -11.82 -4.46
N PHE A 164 4.07 -10.95 -4.98
CA PHE A 164 2.64 -10.89 -4.65
C PHE A 164 1.74 -11.49 -5.73
N GLU A 165 2.30 -12.22 -6.70
CA GLU A 165 1.54 -12.87 -7.77
C GLU A 165 0.61 -11.90 -8.51
N LEU A 166 1.09 -10.69 -8.77
CA LEU A 166 0.39 -9.67 -9.54
C LEU A 166 0.76 -9.76 -11.01
N ASP A 167 -0.17 -9.39 -11.87
CA ASP A 167 0.10 -9.28 -13.30
C ASP A 167 1.01 -8.07 -13.57
N PRO A 168 2.09 -8.22 -14.35
CA PRO A 168 3.02 -7.11 -14.58
C PRO A 168 2.45 -5.97 -15.43
N VAL A 169 1.37 -6.23 -16.17
CA VAL A 169 0.68 -5.23 -16.99
C VAL A 169 -0.58 -4.75 -16.28
N TYR A 170 -1.38 -5.67 -15.76
CA TYR A 170 -2.72 -5.41 -15.23
C TYR A 170 -2.80 -5.33 -13.70
N GLY A 171 -1.69 -5.52 -13.00
CA GLY A 171 -1.58 -5.42 -11.54
C GLY A 171 -2.47 -6.42 -10.80
N PHE A 172 -3.49 -5.92 -10.10
CA PHE A 172 -4.43 -6.73 -9.31
C PHE A 172 -5.40 -7.56 -10.15
N VAL A 173 -5.45 -7.35 -11.46
CA VAL A 173 -6.26 -8.18 -12.37
C VAL A 173 -5.42 -9.34 -12.85
N SER A 174 -5.76 -10.56 -12.41
CA SER A 174 -5.12 -11.78 -12.89
C SER A 174 -5.63 -12.11 -14.30
N CYS A 175 -4.75 -12.11 -15.31
CA CYS A 175 -5.10 -12.71 -16.60
C CYS A 175 -4.97 -14.24 -16.50
N LEU A 176 -6.07 -14.92 -16.13
CA LEU A 176 -6.09 -16.39 -16.18
C LEU A 176 -5.77 -16.86 -17.60
N LYS A 177 -4.82 -17.78 -17.76
CA LYS A 177 -4.49 -18.32 -19.09
C LYS A 177 -5.65 -19.21 -19.54
N ARG A 178 -5.92 -19.25 -20.85
CA ARG A 178 -7.06 -19.95 -21.49
C ARG A 178 -7.30 -21.40 -21.04
N ALA A 179 -6.28 -22.10 -20.55
CA ALA A 179 -6.37 -23.48 -20.06
C ALA A 179 -6.90 -23.62 -18.62
N GLU A 180 -6.97 -22.53 -17.86
CA GLU A 180 -7.40 -22.48 -16.45
C GLU A 180 -8.89 -22.09 -16.30
N LEU A 181 -9.57 -21.78 -17.41
CA LEU A 181 -10.97 -21.33 -17.45
C LEU A 181 -12.00 -22.47 -17.50
N LYS A 182 -11.54 -23.73 -17.54
CA LYS A 182 -12.42 -24.89 -17.42
C LYS A 182 -12.04 -25.69 -16.19
N LEU A 183 -12.99 -25.82 -15.26
CA LEU A 183 -12.81 -26.67 -14.10
C LEU A 183 -12.59 -28.12 -14.56
N PRO A 184 -11.85 -28.93 -13.78
CA PRO A 184 -11.69 -30.35 -14.06
C PRO A 184 -13.05 -31.04 -14.28
N PRO A 185 -13.13 -32.11 -15.10
CA PRO A 185 -14.40 -32.76 -15.44
C PRO A 185 -15.29 -33.15 -14.25
N ALA A 186 -14.70 -33.40 -13.07
CA ALA A 186 -15.42 -33.68 -11.83
C ALA A 186 -16.35 -32.53 -11.37
N PHE A 187 -16.16 -31.30 -11.87
CA PHE A 187 -16.95 -30.12 -11.51
C PHE A 187 -17.85 -29.62 -12.66
N SER A 188 -18.04 -30.41 -13.73
CA SER A 188 -18.82 -29.98 -14.89
C SER A 188 -20.24 -29.55 -14.54
N ALA A 189 -20.87 -30.20 -13.56
CA ALA A 189 -22.20 -29.84 -13.08
C ALA A 189 -22.28 -28.40 -12.53
N TRP A 190 -21.21 -27.89 -11.92
CA TRP A 190 -21.15 -26.51 -11.46
C TRP A 190 -20.96 -25.54 -12.63
N GLU A 191 -20.14 -25.89 -13.61
CA GLU A 191 -19.98 -25.07 -14.81
C GLU A 191 -21.28 -24.96 -15.61
N ASP A 192 -22.02 -26.06 -15.75
CA ASP A 192 -23.27 -26.09 -16.52
C ASP A 192 -24.32 -25.18 -15.85
N ILE A 193 -24.40 -25.20 -14.51
CA ILE A 193 -25.27 -24.28 -13.77
C ILE A 193 -24.80 -22.82 -13.92
N ALA A 194 -23.49 -22.58 -13.82
CA ALA A 194 -22.93 -21.23 -13.88
C ALA A 194 -23.11 -20.57 -15.26
N LYS A 195 -22.99 -21.34 -16.34
CA LYS A 195 -23.18 -20.86 -17.73
C LYS A 195 -24.64 -20.53 -18.04
N ASP A 196 -25.58 -21.25 -17.44
CA ASP A 196 -27.02 -21.10 -17.71
C ASP A 196 -27.78 -20.36 -16.58
N LEU A 197 -27.08 -19.64 -15.71
CA LEU A 197 -27.65 -18.97 -14.52
C LEU A 197 -28.89 -18.12 -14.84
N SER A 198 -28.83 -17.30 -15.89
CA SER A 198 -29.95 -16.46 -16.34
C SER A 198 -31.18 -17.29 -16.76
N ALA A 199 -30.96 -18.34 -17.56
CA ALA A 199 -32.01 -19.21 -18.06
C ALA A 199 -32.63 -20.06 -16.95
N LEU A 200 -31.81 -20.59 -16.04
CA LEU A 200 -32.26 -21.38 -14.90
C LEU A 200 -33.03 -20.53 -13.88
N THR A 201 -32.63 -19.27 -13.70
CA THR A 201 -33.35 -18.30 -12.83
C THR A 201 -34.71 -17.96 -13.44
N SER A 202 -34.73 -17.59 -14.73
CA SER A 202 -35.95 -17.19 -15.43
C SER A 202 -36.96 -18.33 -15.57
N SER A 203 -36.48 -19.58 -15.68
CA SER A 203 -37.34 -20.77 -15.73
C SER A 203 -37.77 -21.30 -14.35
N GLY A 204 -37.33 -20.68 -13.25
CA GLY A 204 -37.63 -21.12 -11.89
C GLY A 204 -37.00 -22.47 -11.51
N LYS A 205 -36.02 -22.93 -12.30
CA LYS A 205 -35.29 -24.19 -12.04
C LYS A 205 -34.22 -24.02 -10.96
N LEU A 206 -33.71 -22.81 -10.78
CA LEU A 206 -32.91 -22.45 -9.60
C LEU A 206 -33.82 -22.22 -8.40
N ARG A 207 -33.52 -22.90 -7.30
CA ARG A 207 -34.23 -22.73 -6.02
C ARG A 207 -33.54 -21.61 -5.23
N GLY A 208 -34.34 -20.80 -4.53
CA GLY A 208 -33.83 -19.99 -3.43
C GLY A 208 -33.31 -20.87 -2.29
N ILE A 209 -32.59 -20.26 -1.35
CA ILE A 209 -32.19 -20.92 -0.11
C ILE A 209 -33.43 -21.30 0.72
N ILE A 210 -33.40 -22.47 1.36
CA ILE A 210 -34.45 -22.96 2.27
C ILE A 210 -33.95 -22.73 3.70
N ASP A 211 -34.78 -22.21 4.58
CA ASP A 211 -34.42 -21.89 5.98
C ASP A 211 -33.13 -21.05 6.08
N ASN A 212 -32.95 -20.11 5.14
CA ASN A 212 -31.78 -19.24 5.03
C ASN A 212 -30.45 -20.01 4.93
N ARG A 213 -30.47 -21.23 4.39
CA ARG A 213 -29.34 -22.17 4.41
C ARG A 213 -28.86 -22.56 3.02
N ILE A 214 -27.56 -22.43 2.80
CA ILE A 214 -26.88 -22.98 1.62
C ILE A 214 -26.66 -24.49 1.86
N PRO A 215 -27.08 -25.38 0.96
CA PRO A 215 -26.91 -26.83 1.13
C PRO A 215 -25.44 -27.25 1.29
N ASN A 216 -25.20 -28.29 2.08
CA ASN A 216 -23.85 -28.84 2.34
C ASN A 216 -23.02 -29.13 1.08
N GLY A 217 -23.67 -29.56 0.00
CA GLY A 217 -23.02 -29.85 -1.28
C GLY A 217 -22.41 -28.62 -1.98
N LEU A 218 -22.84 -27.41 -1.62
CA LEU A 218 -22.29 -26.14 -2.12
C LEU A 218 -21.50 -25.40 -1.02
N ALA A 219 -22.03 -25.36 0.20
CA ALA A 219 -21.44 -24.62 1.31
C ALA A 219 -20.04 -25.13 1.68
N LYS A 220 -19.87 -26.45 1.88
CA LYS A 220 -18.59 -27.04 2.29
C LYS A 220 -17.46 -26.82 1.28
N PRO A 221 -17.65 -27.08 -0.03
CA PRO A 221 -16.60 -26.76 -0.99
C PRO A 221 -16.35 -25.26 -1.14
N TRP A 222 -17.38 -24.42 -1.08
CA TRP A 222 -17.21 -22.96 -1.16
C TRP A 222 -16.35 -22.44 0.00
N ILE A 223 -16.68 -22.82 1.24
CA ILE A 223 -15.87 -22.47 2.42
C ILE A 223 -14.43 -22.93 2.23
N LYS A 224 -14.21 -24.17 1.81
CA LYS A 224 -12.87 -24.73 1.62
C LYS A 224 -12.05 -23.97 0.57
N VAL A 225 -12.67 -23.57 -0.55
CA VAL A 225 -12.01 -22.74 -1.57
C VAL A 225 -11.70 -21.36 -0.99
N SER A 226 -12.66 -20.76 -0.32
CA SER A 226 -12.54 -19.45 0.32
C SER A 226 -11.42 -19.39 1.38
N GLU A 227 -11.29 -20.41 2.20
CA GLU A 227 -10.19 -20.55 3.17
C GLU A 227 -8.83 -20.70 2.47
N ALA A 228 -8.78 -21.44 1.36
CA ALA A 228 -7.53 -21.69 0.62
C ALA A 228 -6.97 -20.41 -0.03
N ILE A 229 -7.82 -19.51 -0.50
CA ILE A 229 -7.42 -18.21 -1.07
C ILE A 229 -7.61 -17.02 -0.11
N ASP A 230 -8.02 -17.32 1.13
CA ASP A 230 -8.24 -16.38 2.24
C ASP A 230 -9.12 -15.18 1.82
N ILE A 231 -10.31 -15.51 1.33
CA ILE A 231 -11.38 -14.59 0.93
C ILE A 231 -12.72 -15.07 1.50
N LEU A 232 -13.62 -14.15 1.87
CA LEU A 232 -14.92 -14.52 2.42
C LEU A 232 -15.80 -15.26 1.37
N PRO A 233 -16.58 -16.29 1.78
CA PRO A 233 -17.35 -17.16 0.87
C PRO A 233 -18.65 -16.52 0.39
N ILE A 234 -18.57 -15.33 -0.20
CA ILE A 234 -19.66 -14.60 -0.84
C ILE A 234 -19.19 -14.11 -2.21
N ILE A 235 -20.12 -13.83 -3.14
CA ILE A 235 -19.79 -13.10 -4.38
C ILE A 235 -19.31 -11.70 -3.98
N ASN A 236 -17.99 -11.52 -4.00
CA ASN A 236 -17.28 -10.28 -3.73
C ASN A 236 -16.72 -9.68 -5.03
N TYR A 237 -16.14 -8.49 -4.96
CA TYR A 237 -15.59 -7.79 -6.12
C TYR A 237 -14.48 -8.57 -6.83
N ALA A 238 -13.63 -9.30 -6.10
CA ALA A 238 -12.58 -10.10 -6.73
C ALA A 238 -13.20 -11.20 -7.62
N ALA A 239 -14.19 -11.93 -7.11
CA ALA A 239 -14.90 -12.95 -7.88
C ALA A 239 -15.74 -12.37 -9.02
N ALA A 240 -16.47 -11.28 -8.79
CA ALA A 240 -17.40 -10.71 -9.76
C ALA A 240 -16.71 -9.91 -10.89
N VAL A 241 -15.53 -9.34 -10.61
CA VAL A 241 -14.82 -8.43 -11.52
C VAL A 241 -13.43 -8.95 -11.84
N LEU A 242 -12.53 -9.03 -10.86
CA LEU A 242 -11.09 -9.26 -11.10
C LEU A 242 -10.79 -10.64 -11.71
N PHE A 243 -11.53 -11.66 -11.29
CA PHE A 243 -11.40 -13.04 -11.80
C PHE A 243 -12.33 -13.33 -12.98
N ASN A 244 -13.30 -12.45 -13.23
CA ASN A 244 -14.36 -12.66 -14.22
C ASN A 244 -14.04 -11.96 -15.56
N PHE A 245 -12.85 -12.23 -16.10
CA PHE A 245 -12.40 -11.56 -17.32
C PHE A 245 -11.56 -12.42 -18.25
N ARG A 246 -11.66 -12.05 -19.53
CA ARG A 246 -10.86 -12.61 -20.62
C ARG A 246 -10.47 -11.51 -21.60
N PRO A 247 -9.18 -11.38 -21.97
CA PRO A 247 -8.78 -10.61 -23.13
C PRO A 247 -9.40 -11.26 -24.40
N VAL A 248 -10.26 -10.51 -25.07
CA VAL A 248 -11.15 -10.94 -26.18
C VAL A 248 -10.36 -11.49 -27.38
N ASN A 249 -10.77 -12.64 -27.95
CA ASN A 249 -11.75 -12.69 -29.05
C ASN A 249 -12.68 -13.94 -28.98
N PRO A 250 -13.98 -13.86 -29.35
CA PRO A 250 -15.09 -13.03 -28.81
C PRO A 250 -16.27 -13.89 -28.32
N THR A 251 -16.95 -13.50 -27.23
CA THR A 251 -18.39 -13.74 -26.87
C THR A 251 -18.65 -13.38 -25.40
N GLU A 252 -18.25 -12.16 -25.00
CA GLU A 252 -18.61 -11.56 -23.70
C GLU A 252 -17.91 -12.12 -22.43
N PRO A 253 -17.72 -11.30 -21.37
CA PRO A 253 -17.56 -11.78 -20.00
C PRO A 253 -18.78 -12.63 -19.59
N LEU A 254 -18.64 -13.46 -18.55
CA LEU A 254 -19.82 -14.14 -17.97
C LEU A 254 -20.72 -13.08 -17.31
N SER A 255 -21.76 -12.68 -18.04
CA SER A 255 -22.91 -11.97 -17.48
C SER A 255 -23.81 -12.98 -16.79
N LEU A 256 -24.14 -12.73 -15.52
CA LEU A 256 -25.08 -13.54 -14.75
C LEU A 256 -26.48 -13.51 -15.36
N ASP A 257 -26.85 -12.38 -15.99
CA ASP A 257 -28.18 -12.19 -16.59
C ASP A 257 -28.19 -12.08 -18.13
N GLY A 258 -27.02 -12.06 -18.76
CA GLY A 258 -26.81 -11.96 -20.21
C GLY A 258 -26.96 -10.55 -20.79
N SER A 259 -27.07 -9.50 -19.97
CA SER A 259 -27.30 -8.13 -20.46
C SER A 259 -26.02 -7.39 -20.86
N ILE A 260 -26.16 -6.49 -21.84
CA ILE A 260 -25.11 -5.55 -22.21
C ILE A 260 -24.78 -4.63 -21.03
N ASP A 261 -25.79 -4.20 -20.27
CA ASP A 261 -25.62 -3.38 -19.07
C ASP A 261 -24.71 -4.04 -18.03
N GLU A 262 -24.95 -5.32 -17.71
CA GLU A 262 -24.14 -6.04 -16.73
C GLU A 262 -22.73 -6.29 -17.24
N THR A 263 -22.62 -6.74 -18.48
CA THR A 263 -21.35 -6.92 -19.17
C THR A 263 -20.53 -5.63 -19.13
N TRP A 264 -21.16 -4.50 -19.45
CA TRP A 264 -20.52 -3.19 -19.46
C TRP A 264 -20.11 -2.73 -18.06
N PHE A 265 -20.97 -2.96 -17.07
CA PHE A 265 -20.65 -2.65 -15.67
C PHE A 265 -19.36 -3.35 -15.21
N TYR A 266 -19.22 -4.64 -15.50
CA TYR A 266 -18.00 -5.38 -15.17
C TYR A 266 -16.81 -4.97 -16.04
N LEU A 267 -17.00 -4.76 -17.35
CA LEU A 267 -15.93 -4.35 -18.28
C LEU A 267 -15.34 -2.98 -17.94
N VAL A 268 -16.17 -2.02 -17.55
CA VAL A 268 -15.69 -0.70 -17.10
C VAL A 268 -14.96 -0.84 -15.76
N SER A 269 -15.51 -1.60 -14.82
CA SER A 269 -14.91 -1.82 -13.50
C SER A 269 -13.53 -2.49 -13.61
N ILE A 270 -13.41 -3.51 -14.45
CA ILE A 270 -12.11 -4.16 -14.66
C ILE A 270 -11.14 -3.28 -15.45
N ALA A 271 -11.62 -2.47 -16.41
CA ALA A 271 -10.74 -1.55 -17.14
C ALA A 271 -10.10 -0.51 -16.21
N VAL A 272 -10.81 -0.09 -15.15
CA VAL A 272 -10.26 0.71 -14.06
C VAL A 272 -9.18 -0.06 -13.30
N ASP A 273 -9.46 -1.28 -12.84
CA ASP A 273 -8.49 -2.08 -12.08
C ASP A 273 -7.29 -2.55 -12.91
N CYS A 274 -7.43 -2.69 -14.24
CA CYS A 274 -6.32 -2.95 -15.16
C CYS A 274 -5.28 -1.82 -15.18
N GLN A 275 -5.63 -0.61 -14.75
CA GLN A 275 -4.64 0.48 -14.60
C GLN A 275 -3.74 0.28 -13.37
N SER A 276 -4.05 -0.68 -12.49
CA SER A 276 -3.27 -0.89 -11.27
C SER A 276 -1.81 -1.24 -11.55
N GLY A 277 -1.47 -1.99 -12.60
CA GLY A 277 -0.08 -2.27 -12.97
C GLY A 277 0.73 -0.99 -13.23
N ARG A 278 0.14 -0.03 -13.96
CA ARG A 278 0.73 1.30 -14.22
C ARG A 278 0.82 2.11 -12.93
N VAL A 279 -0.25 2.18 -12.13
CA VAL A 279 -0.28 2.91 -10.85
C VAL A 279 0.81 2.42 -9.90
N LEU A 280 0.92 1.09 -9.71
CA LEU A 280 1.91 0.49 -8.81
C LEU A 280 3.34 0.74 -9.31
N THR A 281 3.59 0.57 -10.61
CA THR A 281 4.91 0.82 -11.21
C THR A 281 5.32 2.28 -11.05
N THR A 282 4.43 3.22 -11.39
CA THR A 282 4.70 4.66 -11.23
C THR A 282 4.95 5.02 -9.77
N ALA A 283 4.17 4.49 -8.83
CA ALA A 283 4.37 4.74 -7.41
C ALA A 283 5.73 4.22 -6.89
N ILE A 284 6.12 3.01 -7.32
CA ILE A 284 7.43 2.42 -7.01
C ILE A 284 8.56 3.27 -7.58
N GLU A 285 8.43 3.74 -8.82
CA GLU A 285 9.45 4.61 -9.43
C GLU A 285 9.52 5.99 -8.79
N ILE A 286 8.42 6.56 -8.30
CA ILE A 286 8.43 7.78 -7.48
C ILE A 286 9.28 7.54 -6.22
N ALA A 287 9.05 6.42 -5.53
CA ALA A 287 9.82 6.06 -4.34
C ALA A 287 11.31 5.85 -4.66
N ASN A 288 11.63 5.22 -5.79
CA ASN A 288 13.01 5.04 -6.22
C ASN A 288 13.66 6.37 -6.63
N ALA A 289 12.96 7.25 -7.33
CA ALA A 289 13.44 8.59 -7.68
C ALA A 289 13.77 9.41 -6.42
N PHE A 290 12.88 9.37 -5.42
CA PHE A 290 13.14 9.97 -4.11
C PHE A 290 14.40 9.38 -3.44
N ARG A 291 14.56 8.05 -3.43
CA ARG A 291 15.76 7.39 -2.89
C ARG A 291 17.05 7.76 -3.63
N ARG A 292 16.97 8.05 -4.94
CA ARG A 292 18.07 8.53 -5.77
C ARG A 292 18.37 10.02 -5.59
N LEU A 293 17.55 10.76 -4.83
CA LEU A 293 17.55 12.23 -4.78
C LEU A 293 17.32 12.86 -6.16
N ASP A 294 16.68 12.11 -7.07
CA ASP A 294 16.33 12.56 -8.42
C ASP A 294 14.93 13.19 -8.41
N TYR A 295 14.90 14.41 -7.88
CA TYR A 295 13.68 15.19 -7.69
C TYR A 295 13.03 15.64 -9.01
N SER A 296 13.82 15.78 -10.08
CA SER A 296 13.30 16.10 -11.40
C SER A 296 12.50 14.94 -11.98
N THR A 297 13.02 13.71 -11.91
CA THR A 297 12.27 12.51 -12.30
C THR A 297 11.07 12.28 -11.38
N MET A 298 11.23 12.50 -10.08
CA MET A 298 10.11 12.40 -9.12
C MET A 298 8.96 13.34 -9.49
N HIS A 299 9.25 14.60 -9.84
CA HIS A 299 8.25 15.57 -10.29
C HIS A 299 7.51 15.09 -11.56
N LEU A 300 8.24 14.63 -12.58
CA LEU A 300 7.63 14.11 -13.81
C LEU A 300 6.75 12.88 -13.55
N LEU A 301 7.19 11.97 -12.67
CA LEU A 301 6.40 10.78 -12.31
C LEU A 301 5.15 11.14 -11.49
N LEU A 302 5.19 12.19 -10.66
CA LEU A 302 3.99 12.71 -9.98
C LEU A 302 2.98 13.27 -10.99
N LEU A 303 3.42 14.00 -12.01
CA LEU A 303 2.55 14.46 -13.09
C LEU A 303 1.95 13.28 -13.86
N GLN A 304 2.76 12.27 -14.18
CA GLN A 304 2.28 11.03 -14.80
C GLN A 304 1.24 10.31 -13.92
N LEU A 305 1.45 10.25 -12.61
CA LEU A 305 0.46 9.67 -11.69
C LEU A 305 -0.85 10.46 -11.71
N ALA A 306 -0.80 11.79 -11.78
CA ALA A 306 -2.00 12.61 -11.89
C ALA A 306 -2.75 12.35 -13.21
N GLU A 307 -2.04 12.19 -14.33
CA GLU A 307 -2.63 11.81 -15.62
C GLU A 307 -3.27 10.42 -15.55
N LEU A 308 -2.61 9.43 -14.93
CA LEU A 308 -3.19 8.10 -14.72
C LEU A 308 -4.50 8.14 -13.94
N ILE A 309 -4.61 9.01 -12.92
CA ILE A 309 -5.85 9.17 -12.16
C ILE A 309 -6.96 9.76 -13.05
N VAL A 310 -6.62 10.67 -13.98
CA VAL A 310 -7.57 11.20 -14.96
C VAL A 310 -8.01 10.11 -15.93
N GLU A 311 -7.09 9.29 -16.45
CA GLU A 311 -7.45 8.18 -17.33
C GLU A 311 -8.39 7.18 -16.63
N ILE A 312 -8.16 6.89 -15.35
CA ILE A 312 -9.05 6.05 -14.53
C ILE A 312 -10.44 6.68 -14.41
N GLU A 313 -10.53 8.00 -14.19
CA GLU A 313 -11.79 8.74 -14.15
C GLU A 313 -12.52 8.71 -15.49
N GLU A 314 -11.81 8.89 -16.61
CA GLU A 314 -12.36 8.82 -17.97
C GLU A 314 -12.91 7.42 -18.26
N ILE A 315 -12.18 6.36 -17.90
CA ILE A 315 -12.67 4.97 -18.01
C ILE A 315 -13.95 4.80 -17.19
N LEU A 316 -13.99 5.27 -15.94
CA LEU A 316 -15.19 5.17 -15.11
C LEU A 316 -16.39 5.87 -15.76
N CYS A 317 -16.20 7.04 -16.36
CA CYS A 317 -17.25 7.78 -17.06
C CYS A 317 -17.88 7.00 -18.22
N ARG A 318 -17.16 6.05 -18.80
CA ARG A 318 -17.70 5.16 -19.84
C ARG A 318 -18.86 4.29 -19.35
N MET A 319 -19.07 4.17 -18.03
CA MET A 319 -20.26 3.52 -17.47
C MET A 319 -21.55 4.07 -18.08
N TYR A 320 -21.61 5.38 -18.36
CA TYR A 320 -22.79 6.01 -18.98
C TYR A 320 -23.03 5.63 -20.45
N GLU A 321 -22.08 4.98 -21.13
CA GLU A 321 -22.22 4.58 -22.55
C GLU A 321 -23.27 3.48 -22.73
N GLU A 322 -23.17 2.39 -21.95
CA GLU A 322 -24.00 1.18 -22.16
C GLU A 322 -24.59 0.61 -20.85
N ASN A 323 -24.47 1.30 -19.70
CA ASN A 323 -25.13 0.90 -18.45
C ASN A 323 -26.28 1.85 -18.12
N ILE A 324 -27.52 1.36 -18.20
CA ILE A 324 -28.71 2.16 -17.93
C ILE A 324 -28.98 2.18 -16.42
N PRO A 325 -29.13 3.37 -15.79
CA PRO A 325 -29.34 3.48 -14.34
C PRO A 325 -30.49 2.63 -13.78
N ALA A 326 -31.61 2.56 -14.50
CA ALA A 326 -32.77 1.75 -14.08
C ALA A 326 -32.48 0.24 -14.14
N VAL A 327 -31.78 -0.22 -15.17
CA VAL A 327 -31.40 -1.64 -15.35
C VAL A 327 -30.43 -2.05 -14.25
N PHE A 328 -29.40 -1.25 -14.01
CA PHE A 328 -28.46 -1.46 -12.90
C PHE A 328 -29.19 -1.57 -11.56
N PHE A 329 -30.05 -0.59 -11.24
CA PHE A 329 -30.72 -0.54 -9.94
C PHE A 329 -31.66 -1.73 -9.69
N GLN A 330 -32.40 -2.15 -10.72
CA GLN A 330 -33.43 -3.17 -10.58
C GLN A 330 -32.92 -4.61 -10.74
N ARG A 331 -31.85 -4.81 -11.54
CA ARG A 331 -31.34 -6.14 -11.89
C ARG A 331 -29.95 -6.36 -11.29
N ILE A 332 -28.93 -5.69 -11.81
CA ILE A 332 -27.52 -5.94 -11.49
C ILE A 332 -27.26 -5.78 -9.98
N ARG A 333 -27.75 -4.68 -9.39
CA ARG A 333 -27.56 -4.37 -7.96
C ARG A 333 -28.10 -5.48 -7.05
N ARG A 334 -29.20 -6.16 -7.43
CA ARG A 334 -29.79 -7.22 -6.60
C ARG A 334 -28.91 -8.47 -6.58
N SER A 335 -28.34 -8.85 -7.73
CA SER A 335 -27.44 -10.00 -7.85
C SER A 335 -26.13 -9.81 -7.09
N LEU A 336 -25.70 -8.57 -6.89
CA LEU A 336 -24.48 -8.21 -6.15
C LEU A 336 -24.72 -7.93 -4.66
N ALA A 337 -25.97 -7.92 -4.21
CA ALA A 337 -26.30 -7.64 -2.82
C ALA A 337 -25.83 -8.79 -1.92
N GLY A 338 -25.23 -8.43 -0.78
CA GLY A 338 -25.00 -9.37 0.31
C GLY A 338 -26.15 -9.32 1.30
N TRP A 339 -25.97 -10.00 2.42
CA TRP A 339 -26.98 -10.13 3.47
C TRP A 339 -26.56 -9.45 4.78
N LEU A 340 -25.48 -8.65 4.76
CA LEU A 340 -25.09 -7.82 5.91
C LEU A 340 -26.20 -6.82 6.26
N ASN A 341 -26.72 -6.95 7.48
CA ASN A 341 -27.82 -6.13 7.99
C ASN A 341 -29.05 -6.17 7.06
N ASP A 342 -29.35 -7.32 6.47
CA ASP A 342 -30.58 -7.54 5.70
C ASP A 342 -31.72 -7.86 6.67
N GLU A 343 -32.81 -7.09 6.57
CA GLU A 343 -34.00 -7.25 7.44
C GLU A 343 -34.69 -8.61 7.25
N ASN A 344 -34.55 -9.23 6.07
CA ASN A 344 -35.11 -10.55 5.79
C ASN A 344 -34.18 -11.68 6.25
N LEU A 345 -32.91 -11.38 6.53
CA LEU A 345 -31.88 -12.32 6.97
C LEU A 345 -31.17 -11.77 8.22
N PRO A 346 -31.89 -11.60 9.36
CA PRO A 346 -31.33 -10.98 10.56
C PRO A 346 -30.14 -11.76 11.14
N ASP A 347 -30.16 -13.08 11.05
CA ASP A 347 -29.04 -13.95 11.44
C ASP A 347 -28.06 -14.20 10.29
N GLY A 348 -28.38 -13.73 9.08
CA GLY A 348 -27.57 -13.91 7.88
C GLY A 348 -27.88 -15.23 7.19
N VAL A 349 -26.87 -15.82 6.54
CA VAL A 349 -27.01 -17.06 5.78
C VAL A 349 -26.21 -18.17 6.46
N TYR A 350 -26.84 -19.31 6.68
CA TYR A 350 -26.22 -20.49 7.26
C TYR A 350 -25.52 -21.31 6.17
N TYR A 351 -24.27 -21.70 6.39
CA TYR A 351 -23.52 -22.50 5.43
C TYR A 351 -23.54 -23.96 5.85
N GLY A 352 -24.27 -24.78 5.09
CA GLY A 352 -24.29 -26.22 5.33
C GLY A 352 -24.99 -26.55 6.65
N ASP A 353 -24.27 -27.14 7.59
CA ASP A 353 -24.71 -27.53 8.92
C ASP A 353 -24.34 -26.53 10.04
N GLU A 354 -23.82 -25.35 9.68
CA GLU A 354 -23.48 -24.31 10.66
C GLU A 354 -24.68 -23.86 11.51
N THR A 355 -24.42 -23.61 12.79
CA THR A 355 -25.40 -23.16 13.80
C THR A 355 -25.48 -21.65 13.92
N GLU A 356 -24.48 -20.93 13.43
CA GLU A 356 -24.46 -19.46 13.39
C GLU A 356 -24.53 -19.02 11.93
N GLY A 357 -25.42 -18.07 11.64
CA GLY A 357 -25.50 -17.49 10.31
C GLY A 357 -24.36 -16.50 10.09
N ARG A 358 -23.83 -16.47 8.87
CA ARG A 358 -22.74 -15.56 8.49
C ARG A 358 -23.34 -14.27 7.96
N GLN A 359 -22.78 -13.13 8.32
CA GLN A 359 -23.21 -11.79 7.91
C GLN A 359 -22.18 -11.17 6.96
N TYR A 360 -22.50 -11.03 5.67
CA TYR A 360 -21.53 -10.57 4.68
C TYR A 360 -22.06 -9.45 3.77
N ALA A 361 -21.25 -8.41 3.59
CA ALA A 361 -21.47 -7.34 2.63
C ALA A 361 -21.37 -7.88 1.19
N GLY A 362 -22.21 -7.33 0.31
CA GLY A 362 -22.17 -7.67 -1.11
C GLY A 362 -20.99 -7.06 -1.85
N ALA A 363 -20.81 -7.47 -3.10
CA ALA A 363 -19.77 -6.92 -3.98
C ALA A 363 -19.96 -5.42 -4.19
N SER A 364 -18.90 -4.64 -4.00
CA SER A 364 -18.93 -3.20 -4.23
C SER A 364 -17.56 -2.67 -4.64
N ALA A 365 -17.53 -1.51 -5.29
CA ALA A 365 -16.28 -0.83 -5.66
C ALA A 365 -15.39 -0.50 -4.44
N ALA A 366 -15.94 -0.48 -3.22
CA ALA A 366 -15.16 -0.31 -1.99
C ALA A 366 -14.20 -1.48 -1.72
N GLN A 367 -14.37 -2.61 -2.42
CA GLN A 367 -13.50 -3.80 -2.37
C GLN A 367 -12.45 -3.79 -3.50
N SER A 368 -12.41 -2.76 -4.35
CA SER A 368 -11.39 -2.63 -5.41
C SER A 368 -10.03 -2.28 -4.80
N PRO A 369 -8.97 -3.08 -5.06
CA PRO A 369 -7.66 -2.83 -4.49
C PRO A 369 -6.96 -1.60 -5.10
N VAL A 370 -7.20 -1.25 -6.37
CA VAL A 370 -6.55 -0.06 -6.97
C VAL A 370 -6.97 1.24 -6.30
N ILE A 371 -8.24 1.33 -5.88
CA ILE A 371 -8.76 2.50 -5.16
C ILE A 371 -8.06 2.65 -3.80
N HIS A 372 -7.87 1.54 -3.09
CA HIS A 372 -7.13 1.53 -1.83
C HIS A 372 -5.64 1.83 -2.04
N ALA A 373 -5.05 1.35 -3.12
CA ALA A 373 -3.65 1.62 -3.44
C ALA A 373 -3.41 3.11 -3.65
N LEU A 374 -4.27 3.80 -4.41
CA LEU A 374 -4.19 5.26 -4.61
C LEU A 374 -4.27 6.03 -3.29
N ASP A 375 -5.19 5.65 -2.39
CA ASP A 375 -5.31 6.25 -1.07
C ASP A 375 -4.05 6.05 -0.23
N ILE A 376 -3.53 4.82 -0.20
CA ILE A 376 -2.34 4.47 0.57
C ILE A 376 -1.12 5.23 0.08
N ILE A 377 -0.83 5.21 -1.23
CA ILE A 377 0.39 5.84 -1.77
C ILE A 377 0.34 7.36 -1.63
N LEU A 378 -0.84 7.99 -1.76
CA LEU A 378 -1.01 9.44 -1.59
C LEU A 378 -1.13 9.86 -0.12
N GLY A 379 -1.14 8.91 0.82
CA GLY A 379 -1.17 9.17 2.26
C GLY A 379 -2.55 9.58 2.80
N VAL A 380 -3.63 9.16 2.15
CA VAL A 380 -5.01 9.35 2.64
C VAL A 380 -5.24 8.41 3.82
N ASN A 381 -5.48 8.98 5.00
CA ASN A 381 -5.67 8.20 6.22
C ASN A 381 -7.18 7.98 6.48
N HIS A 382 -7.60 6.72 6.51
CA HIS A 382 -8.96 6.31 6.83
C HIS A 382 -9.13 5.81 8.27
N LYS A 383 -8.10 5.94 9.12
CA LYS A 383 -8.22 5.60 10.54
C LYS A 383 -9.23 6.55 11.20
N ALA A 384 -10.14 5.96 11.96
CA ALA A 384 -11.24 6.63 12.65
C ALA A 384 -10.73 7.79 13.55
N GLN A 385 -10.83 9.02 13.08
CA GLN A 385 -10.91 10.19 13.96
C GLN A 385 -12.35 10.46 14.41
N ASP A 386 -13.35 9.81 13.80
CA ASP A 386 -14.76 9.95 14.17
C ASP A 386 -15.31 8.63 14.71
N SER A 387 -14.98 8.32 15.97
CA SER A 387 -15.75 7.35 16.77
C SER A 387 -17.06 7.99 17.23
N HIS A 388 -17.92 8.38 16.30
CA HIS A 388 -19.34 8.57 16.60
C HIS A 388 -20.07 7.27 16.28
N ILE A 389 -20.53 6.61 17.35
CA ILE A 389 -21.39 5.42 17.29
C ILE A 389 -22.70 5.88 16.63
N GLY A 390 -22.87 5.55 15.36
CA GLY A 390 -24.18 5.61 14.71
C GLY A 390 -25.00 4.38 15.12
N GLU A 391 -26.30 4.56 15.35
CA GLU A 391 -27.28 3.53 15.77
C GLU A 391 -27.44 2.34 14.79
N SER A 392 -26.62 2.26 13.73
CA SER A 392 -26.74 1.31 12.62
C SER A 392 -25.56 0.33 12.47
N GLY A 393 -24.70 0.21 13.50
CA GLY A 393 -23.75 -0.90 13.60
C GLY A 393 -22.55 -0.88 12.65
N VAL A 394 -22.28 0.22 11.94
CA VAL A 394 -21.04 0.41 11.16
C VAL A 394 -20.24 1.55 11.79
N THR A 395 -19.05 1.21 12.29
CA THR A 395 -18.13 2.12 12.98
C THR A 395 -17.41 3.05 11.99
N SER A 396 -18.00 4.17 11.57
CA SER A 396 -17.41 5.15 10.62
C SER A 396 -17.17 4.63 9.18
N ALA A 397 -17.19 5.53 8.20
CA ALA A 397 -16.89 5.18 6.80
C ALA A 397 -15.45 4.67 6.62
N GLY A 398 -14.52 5.14 7.46
CA GLY A 398 -13.12 4.68 7.46
C GLY A 398 -12.98 3.22 7.86
N ALA A 399 -13.63 2.77 8.95
CA ALA A 399 -13.57 1.36 9.32
C ALA A 399 -14.30 0.47 8.31
N TYR A 400 -15.43 0.91 7.76
CA TYR A 400 -16.09 0.18 6.68
C TYR A 400 -15.16 -0.07 5.49
N LEU A 401 -14.41 0.94 5.04
CA LEU A 401 -13.41 0.76 3.97
C LEU A 401 -12.35 -0.27 4.38
N LEU A 402 -11.84 -0.20 5.60
CA LEU A 402 -10.84 -1.17 6.09
C LEU A 402 -11.42 -2.58 6.15
N ASP A 403 -12.68 -2.76 6.56
CA ASP A 403 -13.38 -4.04 6.57
C ASP A 403 -13.53 -4.63 5.16
N MET A 404 -13.70 -3.78 4.14
CA MET A 404 -13.77 -4.23 2.74
C MET A 404 -12.49 -4.93 2.27
N ARG A 405 -11.35 -4.74 2.95
CA ARG A 405 -10.12 -5.49 2.64
C ARG A 405 -10.27 -6.98 2.90
N ASN A 406 -11.11 -7.39 3.86
CA ASN A 406 -11.39 -8.81 4.14
C ASN A 406 -12.09 -9.51 2.95
N TYR A 407 -12.63 -8.74 2.00
CA TYR A 407 -13.26 -9.23 0.77
C TYR A 407 -12.31 -9.23 -0.44
N MET A 408 -11.06 -8.78 -0.28
CA MET A 408 -10.02 -8.87 -1.29
C MET A 408 -9.26 -10.18 -1.17
N ALA A 409 -8.60 -10.64 -2.22
CA ALA A 409 -7.69 -11.78 -2.12
C ALA A 409 -6.49 -11.46 -1.21
N LYS A 410 -5.91 -12.49 -0.57
CA LYS A 410 -4.79 -12.31 0.38
C LYS A 410 -3.59 -11.58 -0.23
N ASN A 411 -3.18 -11.97 -1.43
CA ASN A 411 -2.09 -11.33 -2.15
C ASN A 411 -2.33 -9.83 -2.41
N HIS A 412 -3.59 -9.43 -2.66
CA HIS A 412 -3.97 -8.03 -2.81
C HIS A 412 -3.84 -7.28 -1.47
N ARG A 413 -4.35 -7.86 -0.37
CA ARG A 413 -4.20 -7.27 0.97
C ARG A 413 -2.73 -7.10 1.37
N ASP A 414 -1.92 -8.12 1.11
CA ASP A 414 -0.49 -8.12 1.43
C ASP A 414 0.26 -7.05 0.62
N THR A 415 -0.10 -6.88 -0.66
CA THR A 415 0.40 -5.79 -1.50
C THR A 415 0.03 -4.42 -0.92
N LEU A 416 -1.24 -4.21 -0.54
CA LEU A 416 -1.69 -2.93 0.03
C LEU A 416 -0.96 -2.60 1.34
N LYS A 417 -0.75 -3.61 2.19
CA LYS A 417 0.06 -3.47 3.41
C LYS A 417 1.50 -3.07 3.07
N TRP A 418 2.11 -3.78 2.13
CA TRP A 418 3.48 -3.52 1.69
C TRP A 418 3.63 -2.12 1.08
N LEU A 419 2.66 -1.65 0.29
CA LEU A 419 2.67 -0.28 -0.25
C LEU A 419 2.66 0.77 0.87
N GLY A 420 1.83 0.59 1.89
CA GLY A 420 1.75 1.51 3.03
C GLY A 420 3.06 1.56 3.84
N GLU A 421 3.80 0.45 3.85
CA GLU A 421 5.10 0.37 4.51
C GLU A 421 6.24 0.93 3.64
N ASN A 422 6.15 0.86 2.31
CA ASN A 422 7.32 1.09 1.42
C ASN A 422 7.19 2.25 0.43
N VAL A 423 5.98 2.76 0.19
CA VAL A 423 5.64 3.69 -0.91
C VAL A 423 4.63 4.75 -0.42
N CYS A 424 4.98 5.52 0.61
CA CYS A 424 4.18 6.67 1.05
C CYS A 424 4.68 7.97 0.42
N ILE A 425 4.06 8.42 -0.68
CA ILE A 425 4.45 9.63 -1.43
C ILE A 425 4.30 10.87 -0.55
N ARG A 426 3.25 10.94 0.28
CA ARG A 426 3.05 12.07 1.20
C ARG A 426 4.27 12.30 2.10
N SER A 427 4.84 11.23 2.65
CA SER A 427 6.02 11.31 3.50
C SER A 427 7.27 11.75 2.72
N MET A 428 7.36 11.42 1.43
CA MET A 428 8.47 11.82 0.56
C MET A 428 8.41 13.31 0.21
N VAL A 429 7.23 13.82 -0.17
CA VAL A 429 7.07 15.23 -0.59
C VAL A 429 7.09 16.23 0.58
N THR A 430 7.00 15.72 1.81
CA THR A 430 7.12 16.52 3.05
C THR A 430 8.51 16.42 3.67
N ASP A 431 9.47 15.78 2.99
CA ASP A 431 10.85 15.63 3.46
C ASP A 431 11.59 16.97 3.43
N GLU A 432 12.22 17.33 4.55
CA GLU A 432 12.98 18.58 4.71
C GLU A 432 14.29 18.61 3.90
N GLY A 433 14.71 17.48 3.31
CA GLY A 433 15.92 17.32 2.51
C GLY A 433 15.77 17.72 1.03
N ILE A 434 14.57 18.09 0.59
CA ILE A 434 14.33 18.59 -0.78
C ILE A 434 14.77 20.06 -0.84
N SER A 435 15.51 20.44 -1.89
CA SER A 435 15.90 21.84 -2.09
C SER A 435 14.68 22.75 -2.25
N GLN A 436 14.75 23.97 -1.73
CA GLN A 436 13.62 24.91 -1.77
C GLN A 436 13.11 25.18 -3.19
N ASP A 437 14.01 25.24 -4.17
CA ASP A 437 13.66 25.45 -5.58
C ASP A 437 12.80 24.32 -6.16
N MET A 438 13.11 23.06 -5.83
CA MET A 438 12.37 21.89 -6.34
C MET A 438 11.16 21.51 -5.47
N LEU A 439 11.16 21.94 -4.20
CA LEU A 439 10.12 21.59 -3.24
C LEU A 439 8.75 22.10 -3.69
N ARG A 440 8.70 23.30 -4.28
CA ARG A 440 7.46 23.88 -4.80
C ARG A 440 6.87 23.02 -5.92
N ASP A 441 7.65 22.69 -6.93
CA ASP A 441 7.19 21.93 -8.09
C ASP A 441 6.74 20.50 -7.70
N ILE A 442 7.44 19.87 -6.76
CA ILE A 442 7.05 18.56 -6.22
C ILE A 442 5.72 18.65 -5.45
N LYS A 443 5.56 19.66 -4.59
CA LYS A 443 4.31 19.88 -3.85
C LYS A 443 3.15 20.16 -4.78
N ASP A 444 3.35 20.99 -5.80
CA ASP A 444 2.32 21.32 -6.79
C ASP A 444 1.90 20.07 -7.58
N ALA A 445 2.84 19.22 -8.00
CA ALA A 445 2.53 17.95 -8.68
C ALA A 445 1.82 16.94 -7.75
N TYR A 446 2.19 16.86 -6.47
CA TYR A 446 1.47 16.04 -5.49
C TYR A 446 0.06 16.57 -5.22
N ASN A 447 -0.10 17.89 -5.07
CA ASN A 447 -1.40 18.53 -4.92
C ASN A 447 -2.29 18.30 -6.15
N LEU A 448 -1.71 18.25 -7.35
CA LEU A 448 -2.41 17.88 -8.57
C LEU A 448 -2.93 16.43 -8.49
N CYS A 449 -2.13 15.47 -8.03
CA CYS A 449 -2.60 14.09 -7.79
C CYS A 449 -3.80 14.05 -6.84
N LEU A 450 -3.74 14.78 -5.72
CA LEU A 450 -4.85 14.89 -4.77
C LEU A 450 -6.10 15.53 -5.40
N GLN A 451 -5.91 16.56 -6.22
CA GLN A 451 -7.00 17.21 -6.94
C GLN A 451 -7.69 16.24 -7.91
N LYS A 452 -6.90 15.46 -8.67
CA LYS A 452 -7.45 14.45 -9.60
C LYS A 452 -8.16 13.32 -8.87
N LEU A 453 -7.61 12.83 -7.76
CA LEU A 453 -8.29 11.82 -6.94
C LEU A 453 -9.60 12.36 -6.33
N ARG A 454 -9.64 13.64 -5.96
CA ARG A 454 -10.88 14.30 -5.50
C ARG A 454 -11.89 14.43 -6.64
N SER A 455 -11.45 14.73 -7.86
CA SER A 455 -12.30 14.75 -9.06
C SER A 455 -12.96 13.39 -9.30
N PHE A 456 -12.14 12.33 -9.39
CA PHE A 456 -12.60 10.94 -9.49
C PHE A 456 -13.67 10.60 -8.45
N ARG A 457 -13.45 10.94 -7.17
CA ARG A 457 -14.42 10.69 -6.09
C ARG A 457 -15.72 11.48 -6.24
N ASN A 458 -15.67 12.72 -6.73
CA ASN A 458 -16.86 13.52 -7.01
C ASN A 458 -17.66 12.95 -8.20
N THR A 459 -16.97 12.48 -9.22
CA THR A 459 -17.55 11.81 -10.39
C THR A 459 -18.24 10.51 -9.95
N HIS A 460 -17.59 9.68 -9.15
CA HIS A 460 -18.20 8.47 -8.59
C HIS A 460 -19.41 8.78 -7.67
N LEU A 461 -19.33 9.81 -6.83
CA LEU A 461 -20.47 10.24 -6.01
C LEU A 461 -21.67 10.69 -6.86
N SER A 462 -21.41 11.42 -7.94
CA SER A 462 -22.45 11.84 -8.89
C SER A 462 -23.10 10.64 -9.58
N MET A 463 -22.30 9.65 -9.96
CA MET A 463 -22.77 8.39 -10.51
C MET A 463 -23.67 7.65 -9.52
N VAL A 464 -23.21 7.45 -8.29
CA VAL A 464 -24.02 6.80 -7.23
C VAL A 464 -25.33 7.53 -6.97
N SER A 465 -25.33 8.87 -7.01
CA SER A 465 -26.57 9.65 -6.93
C SER A 465 -27.56 9.27 -8.03
N ASN A 466 -27.10 9.19 -9.29
CA ASN A 466 -27.95 8.86 -10.44
C ASN A 466 -28.39 7.37 -10.46
N TYR A 467 -27.47 6.44 -10.20
CA TYR A 467 -27.70 4.99 -10.29
C TYR A 467 -28.41 4.40 -9.07
N ILE A 468 -28.33 5.04 -7.90
CA ILE A 468 -28.92 4.51 -6.67
C ILE A 468 -29.99 5.46 -6.10
N VAL A 469 -29.63 6.71 -5.79
CA VAL A 469 -30.51 7.62 -5.04
C VAL A 469 -31.74 8.00 -5.86
N VAL A 470 -31.52 8.48 -7.09
CA VAL A 470 -32.61 8.88 -7.98
C VAL A 470 -33.52 7.70 -8.32
N GLN A 471 -32.95 6.51 -8.53
CA GLN A 471 -33.75 5.31 -8.84
C GLN A 471 -34.56 4.82 -7.63
N ALA A 472 -33.97 4.87 -6.43
CA ALA A 472 -34.66 4.54 -5.18
C ALA A 472 -35.85 5.48 -4.92
N GLN A 473 -35.66 6.78 -5.14
CA GLN A 473 -36.75 7.77 -5.03
C GLN A 473 -37.87 7.51 -6.04
N LYS A 474 -37.54 7.19 -7.30
CA LYS A 474 -38.54 6.86 -8.33
C LYS A 474 -39.35 5.61 -8.01
N SER A 475 -38.78 4.68 -7.25
CA SER A 475 -39.38 3.37 -6.94
C SER A 475 -39.84 3.24 -5.48
N ASN A 476 -39.84 4.34 -4.70
CA ASN A 476 -40.11 4.35 -3.26
C ASN A 476 -39.36 3.24 -2.49
N SER A 477 -38.12 2.97 -2.89
CA SER A 477 -37.26 1.92 -2.32
C SER A 477 -36.19 2.51 -1.40
N ILE A 478 -35.60 1.67 -0.54
CA ILE A 478 -34.56 2.07 0.41
C ILE A 478 -33.24 2.39 -0.32
N VAL A 479 -32.60 3.51 0.06
CA VAL A 479 -31.28 3.92 -0.43
C VAL A 479 -30.19 3.17 0.33
N LYS A 480 -29.72 2.05 -0.21
CA LYS A 480 -28.65 1.22 0.37
C LYS A 480 -27.65 0.82 -0.73
N GLY A 481 -26.36 0.75 -0.44
CA GLY A 481 -25.38 0.17 -1.35
C GLY A 481 -25.45 -1.37 -1.35
N THR A 482 -24.85 -2.03 -2.33
CA THR A 482 -24.71 -3.51 -2.34
C THR A 482 -23.88 -4.03 -1.17
N GLY A 483 -22.88 -3.26 -0.74
CA GLY A 483 -22.07 -3.54 0.44
C GLY A 483 -22.74 -3.20 1.79
N GLY A 484 -23.98 -2.71 1.76
CA GLY A 484 -24.80 -2.53 2.97
C GLY A 484 -24.77 -1.14 3.61
N SER A 485 -23.89 -0.24 3.17
CA SER A 485 -23.81 1.14 3.67
C SER A 485 -24.85 2.07 3.00
N ASN A 486 -25.13 3.22 3.62
CA ASN A 486 -25.77 4.33 2.92
C ASN A 486 -24.73 5.01 2.02
N PRO A 487 -24.84 4.91 0.68
CA PRO A 487 -23.71 5.16 -0.19
C PRO A 487 -23.34 6.65 -0.28
N VAL A 488 -24.29 7.59 -0.13
CA VAL A 488 -23.99 9.03 -0.22
C VAL A 488 -23.25 9.57 1.01
N PRO A 489 -23.71 9.37 2.26
CA PRO A 489 -22.96 9.78 3.45
C PRO A 489 -21.58 9.11 3.51
N PHE A 490 -21.52 7.82 3.15
CA PHE A 490 -20.27 7.07 3.09
C PHE A 490 -19.26 7.73 2.14
N LEU A 491 -19.62 7.95 0.87
CA LEU A 491 -18.72 8.53 -0.11
C LEU A 491 -18.32 9.98 0.22
N LYS A 492 -19.25 10.77 0.79
CA LYS A 492 -18.93 12.13 1.26
C LYS A 492 -17.89 12.11 2.38
N ASN A 493 -18.00 11.19 3.34
CA ASN A 493 -17.06 11.06 4.45
C ASN A 493 -15.69 10.54 3.96
N VAL A 494 -15.68 9.53 3.07
CA VAL A 494 -14.43 9.05 2.44
C VAL A 494 -13.70 10.18 1.73
N ARG A 495 -14.43 11.04 1.01
CA ARG A 495 -13.88 12.22 0.34
C ARG A 495 -13.28 13.23 1.32
N SER A 496 -13.93 13.51 2.46
CA SER A 496 -13.43 14.51 3.42
C SER A 496 -12.12 14.11 4.10
N HIS A 497 -11.75 12.82 4.11
CA HIS A 497 -10.42 12.39 4.57
C HIS A 497 -9.25 13.00 3.78
N MET A 498 -9.51 13.63 2.62
CA MET A 498 -8.49 14.30 1.82
C MET A 498 -8.31 15.78 2.15
N ASP A 499 -9.20 16.39 2.94
CA ASP A 499 -9.28 17.86 3.02
C ASP A 499 -8.07 18.52 3.68
N ASN A 500 -7.37 17.79 4.55
CA ASN A 500 -6.17 18.25 5.26
C ASN A 500 -4.85 17.81 4.59
N LEU A 501 -4.93 17.21 3.40
CA LEU A 501 -3.75 16.71 2.69
C LEU A 501 -3.04 17.76 1.82
N PRO A 502 -3.69 18.71 1.16
CA PRO A 502 -2.99 19.68 0.32
C PRO A 502 -1.87 20.41 1.07
N LEU A 503 -0.72 20.56 0.40
CA LEU A 503 0.47 21.21 0.97
C LEU A 503 0.54 22.66 0.50
N SER A 504 0.99 23.55 1.41
CA SER A 504 1.26 24.97 1.13
C SER A 504 2.59 25.19 0.43
#